data_AF-A0A660U757-F1
#
_entry.id   AF-A0A660U757-F1
#
_cell.length_a   1.000
_cell.length_b   1.000
_cell.length_c   1.000
_cell.angle_alpha   90.00
_cell.angle_beta   90.00
_cell.angle_gamma   90.00
#
_symmetry.space_group_name_H-M   'P 1'
#
loop_
_entity.id
_entity.type
_entity.pdbx_description
1 polymer ?
#
loop_
_entity_poly.entity_id
_entity_poly.type
_entity_poly.pdbx_seq_one_letter_code
_entity_poly.pdbx_strand_id
1 'polypeptide(L)'
;VDAVDDVANEAETTGDILTLIEPNIPEELIPDLREMGKLTIECVDKLKSGVNNLFDNINLVFDEMKEVEQLEGQVDKYVWKTLNMVFKELKIEKFSERLMLRELILHINYITNKMEDASDKLDVIALKLIV
;
A
#
# COMPACT_ATOMS: atom_id res chain seq x y z
N VAL A 1 5.75 -16.19 6.52
CA VAL A 1 5.89 -15.40 7.77
C VAL A 1 6.60 -14.11 7.43
N ASP A 2 7.83 -14.17 6.92
CA ASP A 2 8.66 -13.01 6.56
C ASP A 2 7.96 -11.99 5.64
N ALA A 3 7.28 -12.44 4.58
CA ALA A 3 6.61 -11.50 3.65
C ALA A 3 5.43 -10.71 4.26
N VAL A 4 4.73 -11.29 5.24
CA VAL A 4 3.62 -10.59 5.93
C VAL A 4 4.17 -9.70 7.04
N ASP A 5 5.30 -10.08 7.64
CA ASP A 5 6.04 -9.25 8.59
C ASP A 5 6.52 -7.94 7.94
N ASP A 6 7.04 -8.02 6.71
CA ASP A 6 7.45 -6.84 5.93
C ASP A 6 6.31 -5.81 5.75
N VAL A 7 5.06 -6.28 5.60
CA VAL A 7 3.88 -5.40 5.51
C VAL A 7 3.66 -4.64 6.82
N ALA A 8 3.78 -5.34 7.96
CA ALA A 8 3.63 -4.75 9.28
C ALA A 8 4.74 -3.73 9.58
N ASN A 9 6.00 -4.06 9.23
CA ASN A 9 7.15 -3.18 9.40
C ASN A 9 7.01 -1.88 8.60
N GLU A 10 6.46 -1.95 7.39
CA GLU A 10 6.23 -0.77 6.57
C GLU A 10 5.07 0.09 7.11
N ALA A 11 4.02 -0.55 7.62
CA ALA A 11 2.92 0.16 8.29
C ALA A 11 3.39 0.86 9.58
N GLU A 12 4.26 0.22 10.37
CA GLU A 12 4.91 0.82 11.54
C GLU A 12 5.75 2.04 11.14
N THR A 13 6.60 1.90 10.13
CA THR A 13 7.45 2.99 9.61
C THR A 13 6.59 4.19 9.15
N THR A 14 5.47 3.92 8.48
CA THR A 14 4.52 4.96 8.07
C THR A 14 3.89 5.66 9.29
N GLY A 15 3.55 4.91 10.33
CA GLY A 15 3.04 5.44 11.59
C GLY A 15 4.06 6.30 12.33
N ASP A 16 5.33 5.89 12.36
CA ASP A 16 6.44 6.65 12.94
C ASP A 16 6.61 7.99 12.23
N ILE A 17 6.55 8.02 10.90
CA ILE A 17 6.61 9.27 10.13
C ILE A 17 5.47 10.22 10.55
N LEU A 18 4.24 9.71 10.63
CA LEU A 18 3.08 10.52 10.98
C LEU A 18 3.14 11.07 12.41
N THR A 19 3.65 10.29 13.35
CA THR A 19 3.63 10.61 14.78
C THR A 19 4.86 11.36 15.26
N LEU A 20 6.04 11.08 14.69
CA LEU A 20 7.30 11.69 15.10
C LEU A 20 7.59 12.96 14.30
N ILE A 21 7.31 12.95 12.99
CA ILE A 21 7.68 14.05 12.10
C ILE A 21 6.54 15.07 11.97
N GLU A 22 5.29 14.62 12.14
CA GLU A 22 4.09 15.47 12.05
C GLU A 22 4.12 16.39 10.81
N PRO A 23 4.19 15.82 9.59
CA PRO A 23 4.31 16.62 8.39
C PRO A 23 3.13 17.58 8.24
N ASN A 24 3.41 18.81 7.81
CA ASN A 24 2.36 19.77 7.47
C ASN A 24 1.69 19.34 6.16
N ILE A 25 0.53 18.69 6.25
CA ILE A 25 -0.22 18.17 5.10
C ILE A 25 -1.24 19.24 4.63
N PRO A 26 -1.10 19.76 3.40
CA PRO A 26 -2.10 20.64 2.80
C PRO A 26 -3.48 19.95 2.70
N GLU A 27 -4.56 20.72 2.93
CA GLU A 27 -5.93 20.20 2.92
C GLU A 27 -6.29 19.53 1.58
N GLU A 28 -5.72 20.01 0.47
CA GLU A 28 -5.93 19.48 -0.87
C GLU A 28 -5.42 18.04 -1.04
N LEU A 29 -4.43 17.61 -0.24
CA LEU A 29 -3.87 16.25 -0.30
C LEU A 29 -4.63 15.25 0.58
N ILE A 30 -5.37 15.73 1.59
CA ILE A 30 -6.06 14.87 2.56
C ILE A 30 -7.02 13.87 1.90
N PRO A 31 -7.85 14.25 0.90
CA PRO A 31 -8.75 13.31 0.25
C PRO A 31 -8.01 12.14 -0.41
N ASP A 32 -6.90 12.43 -1.11
CA ASP A 32 -6.13 11.41 -1.81
C ASP A 32 -5.40 10.48 -0.83
N LEU A 33 -4.78 11.03 0.22
CA LEU A 33 -4.13 10.24 1.26
C LEU A 33 -5.12 9.34 2.01
N ARG A 34 -6.34 9.82 2.25
CA ARG A 34 -7.40 9.01 2.88
C ARG A 34 -7.88 7.88 1.98
N GLU A 35 -8.03 8.13 0.69
CA GLU A 35 -8.44 7.08 -0.25
C GLU A 35 -7.32 6.04 -0.40
N MET A 36 -6.06 6.47 -0.47
CA MET A 36 -4.91 5.55 -0.42
C MET A 36 -4.97 4.66 0.82
N GLY A 37 -5.11 5.23 2.02
CA GLY A 37 -5.19 4.44 3.25
C GLY A 37 -6.39 3.48 3.30
N LYS A 38 -7.53 3.88 2.73
CA LYS A 38 -8.71 3.01 2.60
C LYS A 38 -8.43 1.83 1.67
N LEU A 39 -7.87 2.08 0.48
CA LEU A 39 -7.48 1.03 -0.47
C LEU A 39 -6.42 0.09 0.13
N THR A 40 -5.48 0.63 0.90
CA THR A 40 -4.49 -0.17 1.64
C THR A 40 -5.18 -1.13 2.62
N ILE A 41 -6.20 -0.68 3.37
CA ILE A 41 -6.97 -1.54 4.29
C ILE A 41 -7.72 -2.64 3.51
N GLU A 42 -8.37 -2.28 2.40
CA GLU A 42 -9.04 -3.27 1.54
C GLU A 42 -8.03 -4.32 1.02
N CYS A 43 -6.82 -3.90 0.69
CA CYS A 43 -5.74 -4.79 0.24
C CYS A 43 -5.32 -5.78 1.34
N VAL A 44 -5.21 -5.33 2.60
CA VAL A 44 -4.93 -6.20 3.76
C VAL A 44 -6.02 -7.27 3.90
N ASP A 45 -7.29 -6.89 3.76
CA ASP A 45 -8.40 -7.83 3.90
C ASP A 45 -8.34 -8.93 2.84
N LYS A 46 -7.99 -8.59 1.60
CA LYS A 46 -7.82 -9.58 0.51
C LYS A 46 -6.63 -10.48 0.73
N LEU A 47 -5.46 -9.93 1.08
CA LEU A 47 -4.28 -10.73 1.39
C LEU A 47 -4.55 -11.70 2.55
N LYS A 48 -5.18 -11.21 3.62
CA LYS A 48 -5.55 -12.03 4.80
C LYS A 48 -6.50 -13.16 4.40
N SER A 49 -7.47 -12.87 3.55
CA SER A 49 -8.41 -13.88 3.06
C SER A 49 -7.67 -14.95 2.24
N GLY A 50 -6.78 -14.55 1.34
CA GLY A 50 -5.92 -15.46 0.56
C GLY A 50 -5.13 -16.41 1.44
N VAL A 51 -4.48 -15.87 2.47
CA VAL A 51 -3.70 -16.69 3.42
C VAL A 51 -4.59 -17.71 4.14
N ASN A 52 -5.81 -17.32 4.54
CA ASN A 52 -6.73 -18.23 5.22
C ASN A 52 -7.25 -19.33 4.29
N ASN A 53 -7.44 -19.03 3.00
CA ASN A 53 -7.98 -19.98 2.03
C ASN A 53 -6.94 -20.93 1.43
N LEU A 54 -5.65 -20.76 1.74
CA LEU A 54 -4.54 -21.47 1.10
C LEU A 54 -4.71 -23.00 1.04
N PHE A 55 -5.25 -23.61 2.10
CA PHE A 55 -5.43 -25.06 2.19
C PHE A 55 -6.89 -25.52 2.02
N ASP A 56 -7.83 -24.59 1.99
CA ASP A 56 -9.27 -24.88 1.94
C ASP A 56 -9.87 -24.67 0.55
N ASN A 57 -9.47 -23.60 -0.14
CA ASN A 57 -9.98 -23.24 -1.46
C ASN A 57 -8.95 -22.49 -2.30
N ILE A 58 -8.10 -23.24 -3.01
CA ILE A 58 -7.00 -22.68 -3.80
C ILE A 58 -7.50 -21.77 -4.93
N ASN A 59 -8.66 -22.04 -5.55
CA ASN A 59 -9.20 -21.17 -6.59
C ASN A 59 -9.51 -19.76 -6.05
N LEU A 60 -10.04 -19.69 -4.83
CA LEU A 60 -10.33 -18.42 -4.18
C LEU A 60 -9.05 -17.64 -3.85
N VAL A 61 -7.94 -18.33 -3.55
CA VAL A 61 -6.64 -17.69 -3.34
C VAL A 61 -6.22 -16.89 -4.57
N PHE A 62 -6.28 -17.47 -5.76
CA PHE A 62 -5.91 -16.76 -7.00
C PHE A 62 -6.81 -15.56 -7.28
N ASP A 63 -8.12 -15.68 -7.01
CA ASP A 63 -9.04 -14.56 -7.14
C ASP A 63 -8.68 -13.43 -6.17
N GLU A 64 -8.32 -13.76 -4.93
CA GLU A 64 -7.92 -12.80 -3.90
C GLU A 64 -6.57 -12.14 -4.19
N MET A 65 -5.58 -12.87 -4.74
CA MET A 65 -4.28 -12.29 -5.10
C MET A 65 -4.40 -11.35 -6.30
N LYS A 66 -5.26 -11.68 -7.26
CA LYS A 66 -5.58 -10.77 -8.37
C LYS A 66 -6.25 -9.48 -7.89
N GLU A 67 -7.07 -9.54 -6.85
CA GLU A 67 -7.66 -8.34 -6.25
C GLU A 67 -6.61 -7.51 -5.50
N VAL A 68 -5.60 -8.13 -4.86
CA VAL A 68 -4.45 -7.43 -4.28
C VAL A 68 -3.69 -6.63 -5.35
N GLU A 69 -3.34 -7.24 -6.49
CA GLU A 69 -2.69 -6.57 -7.63
C GLU A 69 -3.52 -5.38 -8.13
N GLN A 70 -4.85 -5.54 -8.24
CA GLN A 70 -5.74 -4.46 -8.67
C GLN A 70 -5.83 -3.29 -7.68
N LEU A 71 -5.75 -3.58 -6.38
CA LEU A 71 -5.80 -2.56 -5.33
C LEU A 71 -4.47 -1.80 -5.26
N GLU A 72 -3.34 -2.48 -5.35
CA GLU A 72 -2.00 -1.87 -5.50
C GLU A 72 -2.00 -0.90 -6.68
N GLY A 73 -2.43 -1.35 -7.86
CA GLY A 73 -2.45 -0.51 -9.06
C GLY A 73 -3.44 0.66 -8.99
N GLN A 74 -4.38 0.66 -8.04
CA GLN A 74 -5.21 1.83 -7.74
C GLN A 74 -4.49 2.81 -6.83
N VAL A 75 -3.79 2.34 -5.79
CA VAL A 75 -2.97 3.19 -4.92
C VAL A 75 -1.88 3.89 -5.73
N ASP A 76 -1.23 3.18 -6.65
CA ASP A 76 -0.18 3.70 -7.53
C ASP A 76 -0.65 4.90 -8.38
N LYS A 77 -1.92 4.87 -8.84
CA LYS A 77 -2.54 6.01 -9.55
C LYS A 77 -2.71 7.22 -8.64
N TYR A 78 -3.11 7.01 -7.38
CA TYR A 78 -3.19 8.08 -6.39
C TYR A 78 -1.80 8.61 -6.03
N VAL A 79 -0.77 7.78 -5.94
CA VAL A 79 0.62 8.22 -5.73
C VAL A 79 1.03 9.20 -6.82
N TRP A 80 0.87 8.82 -8.09
CA TRP A 80 1.25 9.69 -9.20
C TRP A 80 0.49 11.02 -9.18
N LYS A 81 -0.83 10.97 -8.97
CA LYS A 81 -1.69 12.14 -8.86
C LYS A 81 -1.26 13.07 -7.72
N THR A 82 -1.09 12.51 -6.52
CA THR A 82 -0.78 13.27 -5.30
C THR A 82 0.62 13.88 -5.37
N LEU A 83 1.61 13.16 -5.92
CA LEU A 83 2.94 13.71 -6.16
C LEU A 83 2.92 14.83 -7.21
N ASN A 84 2.10 14.71 -8.26
CA ASN A 84 1.93 15.81 -9.21
C ASN A 84 1.40 17.06 -8.53
N MET A 85 0.40 16.92 -7.64
CA MET A 85 -0.11 18.04 -6.85
C MET A 85 0.99 18.69 -6.00
N VAL A 86 1.75 17.89 -5.25
CA VAL A 86 2.85 18.38 -4.38
C VAL A 86 3.92 19.15 -5.16
N PHE A 87 4.33 18.65 -6.32
CA PHE A 87 5.49 19.20 -7.04
C PHE A 87 5.14 20.23 -8.13
N LYS A 88 3.90 20.22 -8.64
CA LYS A 88 3.51 21.03 -9.80
C LYS A 88 2.37 21.99 -9.55
N GLU A 89 1.43 21.67 -8.67
CA GLU A 89 0.18 22.42 -8.52
C GLU A 89 0.17 23.28 -7.24
N LEU A 90 0.59 22.68 -6.12
CA LEU A 90 0.63 23.36 -4.83
C LEU A 90 1.84 24.31 -4.74
N LYS A 91 1.60 25.49 -4.16
CA LYS A 91 2.62 26.51 -3.93
C LYS A 91 3.36 26.28 -2.62
N ILE A 92 4.02 25.13 -2.50
CA ILE A 92 4.84 24.79 -1.32
C ILE A 92 6.24 25.38 -1.54
N GLU A 93 6.55 26.48 -0.84
CA GLU A 93 7.79 27.23 -1.03
C GLU A 93 9.03 26.40 -0.70
N LYS A 94 9.01 25.68 0.44
CA LYS A 94 10.16 24.92 0.91
C LYS A 94 10.23 23.56 0.21
N PHE A 95 11.37 23.30 -0.42
CA PHE A 95 11.61 22.00 -1.05
C PHE A 95 11.64 20.85 -0.03
N SER A 96 12.10 21.11 1.20
CA SER A 96 12.08 20.12 2.29
C SER A 96 10.67 19.65 2.65
N GLU A 97 9.68 20.55 2.63
CA GLU A 97 8.27 20.20 2.90
C GLU A 97 7.72 19.33 1.75
N ARG A 98 8.07 19.64 0.50
CA ARG A 98 7.70 18.78 -0.66
C ARG A 98 8.34 17.39 -0.57
N LEU A 99 9.60 17.31 -0.17
CA LEU A 99 10.28 16.03 0.04
C LEU A 99 9.64 15.23 1.18
N MET A 100 9.26 15.87 2.28
CA MET A 100 8.60 15.20 3.39
C MET A 100 7.22 14.65 3.00
N LEU A 101 6.44 15.42 2.24
CA LEU A 101 5.16 14.94 1.71
C LEU A 101 5.33 13.79 0.72
N ARG A 102 6.36 13.86 -0.14
CA ARG A 102 6.72 12.74 -1.02
C ARG A 102 7.02 11.48 -0.21
N GLU A 103 7.80 11.62 0.86
CA GLU A 103 8.17 10.50 1.71
C GLU A 103 6.93 9.83 2.30
N LEU A 104 6.04 10.61 2.91
CA LEU A 104 4.76 10.11 3.44
C LEU A 104 3.94 9.37 2.37
N ILE A 105 3.77 9.96 1.17
CA ILE A 105 3.00 9.37 0.08
C ILE A 105 3.59 8.01 -0.34
N LEU A 106 4.91 7.93 -0.45
CA LEU A 106 5.58 6.70 -0.87
C LEU A 106 5.54 5.62 0.21
N HIS A 107 5.65 5.98 1.49
CA HIS A 107 5.53 4.99 2.56
C HIS A 107 4.15 4.35 2.60
N ILE A 108 3.08 5.11 2.37
CA ILE A 108 1.73 4.51 2.20
C ILE A 108 1.71 3.53 1.02
N ASN A 109 2.36 3.87 -0.11
CA ASN A 109 2.44 2.97 -1.27
C ASN A 109 3.19 1.68 -0.95
N TYR A 110 4.32 1.80 -0.24
CA TYR A 110 5.17 0.65 0.04
C TYR A 110 4.43 -0.43 0.84
N ILE A 111 3.46 -0.06 1.68
CA ILE A 111 2.63 -1.05 2.39
C ILE A 111 1.89 -1.94 1.37
N THR A 112 1.25 -1.35 0.35
CA THR A 112 0.55 -2.15 -0.69
C THR A 112 1.51 -2.92 -1.59
N ASN A 113 2.68 -2.37 -1.89
CA ASN A 113 3.70 -3.10 -2.66
C ASN A 113 4.23 -4.32 -1.88
N LYS A 114 4.35 -4.22 -0.54
CA LYS A 114 4.68 -5.38 0.30
C LYS A 114 3.57 -6.41 0.35
N MET A 115 2.31 -5.99 0.24
CA MET A 115 1.20 -6.91 0.12
C MET A 115 1.20 -7.63 -1.24
N GLU A 116 1.53 -6.93 -2.32
CA GLU A 116 1.73 -7.52 -3.65
C GLU A 116 2.88 -8.53 -3.65
N ASP A 117 4.05 -8.16 -3.10
CA ASP A 117 5.19 -9.07 -2.93
C ASP A 117 4.78 -10.35 -2.14
N ALA A 118 3.88 -10.21 -1.17
CA ALA A 118 3.36 -11.32 -0.38
C ALA A 118 2.32 -12.14 -1.17
N SER A 119 1.46 -11.49 -1.97
CA SER A 119 0.48 -12.18 -2.81
C SER A 119 1.13 -13.02 -3.90
N ASP A 120 2.17 -12.49 -4.55
CA ASP A 120 2.93 -13.20 -5.58
C ASP A 120 3.56 -14.48 -5.03
N LYS A 121 4.08 -14.41 -3.79
CA LYS A 121 4.61 -15.59 -3.10
C LYS A 121 3.50 -16.58 -2.78
N LEU A 122 2.32 -16.10 -2.40
CA LEU A 122 1.17 -16.96 -2.09
C LEU A 122 0.68 -17.69 -3.35
N ASP A 123 0.62 -17.02 -4.49
CA ASP A 123 0.30 -17.62 -5.80
C ASP A 123 1.25 -18.76 -6.15
N VAL A 124 2.56 -18.57 -5.95
CA VAL A 124 3.56 -19.63 -6.18
C VAL A 124 3.35 -20.83 -5.25
N ILE A 125 2.97 -20.60 -4.00
CA ILE A 125 2.68 -21.68 -3.05
C ILE A 125 1.39 -22.41 -3.46
N ALA A 126 0.33 -21.67 -3.78
CA ALA A 126 -0.95 -22.19 -4.25
C ALA A 126 -0.79 -23.08 -5.49
N LEU A 127 -0.01 -22.63 -6.48
CA LEU A 127 0.32 -23.42 -7.66
C LEU A 127 0.98 -24.76 -7.32
N LYS A 128 1.89 -24.77 -6.34
CA LYS A 128 2.57 -26.01 -5.89
C LYS A 128 1.67 -26.97 -5.11
N LEU A 129 0.54 -26.51 -4.58
CA LEU A 129 -0.43 -27.37 -3.90
C LEU A 129 -1.37 -28.08 -4.88
N ILE A 130 -1.48 -27.58 -6.12
CA ILE A 130 -2.30 -28.17 -7.18
C ILE A 130 -1.51 -29.23 -7.98
N VAL A 131 -0.20 -29.04 -8.11
CA VAL A 131 0.72 -29.92 -8.87
C VAL A 131 1.20 -31.08 -8.01
#